data_AF-A0A2K5XM14-F1
#
_entry.id   AF-A0A2K5XM14-F1
#
_cell.length_a   1.000
_cell.length_b   1.000
_cell.length_c   1.000
_cell.angle_alpha   90.00
_cell.angle_beta   90.00
_cell.angle_gamma   90.00
#
_symmetry.space_group_name_H-M   'P 1'
#
loop_
_entity.id
_entity.type
_entity.pdbx_description
1 polymer ?
#
loop_
_entity_poly.entity_id
_entity_poly.type
_entity_poly.pdbx_seq_one_letter_code
_entity_poly.pdbx_strand_id
1 'polypeptide(L)'
;PELETRVQAARLLEQILVAENRDRVARIGLGVILNLAKEREPVELARSVAGILEHMFKHSEETCQKLVAAGGLDAVLYWCRRTDPALLRHCALVFSDIGAIQSLKRLVSYSTNGTKSALAKRALRLLGEEVPRPILPSVPSWKEAEVQTWLQQIGFSKYCESFREQQVDGDLLLRLTEEELQTDLGMKSGITRKRFFRELTELRTFANYSTCDRSNLADWLGSLDPRFRQYTYGLVSCGLDRSLLHRVSEQQLLEDCGVRLGVHRARILTAAREMLHSPLPCTGGKPSGDTPDVFISYRRNSGSQLASLLKVHLQLHGFSVFIDVEKLEAGKFEDKLIQSVMGARNFVLVLSPGALDKCMQDHDCKDWVHKEIVTALSCGKNIVPVIDGFEWPEPQVLPEDMQAVLTFNGIKWSHEYQEATIEKIIRFLQGRSSRDSSAGSDTSLEGAAPMGPT
;
A
#
# COMPACT_ATOMS: atom_id res chain seq x y z
N PRO A 1 -16.19 44.72 -7.26
CA PRO A 1 -15.24 45.55 -8.03
C PRO A 1 -13.92 44.85 -8.35
N GLU A 2 -13.12 44.45 -7.35
CA GLU A 2 -11.77 43.89 -7.59
C GLU A 2 -11.80 42.54 -8.34
N LEU A 3 -12.69 41.63 -7.95
CA LEU A 3 -12.84 40.32 -8.61
C LEU A 3 -13.27 40.46 -10.07
N GLU A 4 -14.20 41.36 -10.34
CA GLU A 4 -14.73 41.62 -11.67
C GLU A 4 -13.64 42.21 -12.58
N THR A 5 -12.82 43.13 -12.06
CA THR A 5 -11.64 43.64 -12.77
C THR A 5 -10.65 42.52 -13.10
N ARG A 6 -10.39 41.59 -12.17
CA ARG A 6 -9.50 40.44 -12.43
C ARG A 6 -10.05 39.52 -13.51
N VAL A 7 -11.36 39.21 -13.48
CA VAL A 7 -12.02 38.40 -14.51
C VAL A 7 -11.93 39.05 -15.88
N GLN A 8 -12.20 40.35 -15.98
CA GLN A 8 -12.10 41.09 -17.24
C GLN A 8 -10.66 41.18 -17.74
N ALA A 9 -9.68 41.38 -16.86
CA ALA A 9 -8.27 41.39 -17.21
C ALA A 9 -7.79 40.02 -17.71
N ALA A 10 -8.20 38.93 -17.07
CA ALA A 10 -7.90 37.57 -17.50
C ALA A 10 -8.52 37.26 -18.86
N ARG A 11 -9.79 37.64 -19.09
CA ARG A 11 -10.47 37.50 -20.38
C ARG A 11 -9.76 38.28 -21.49
N LEU A 12 -9.37 39.52 -21.22
CA LEU A 12 -8.64 40.33 -22.18
C LEU A 12 -7.30 39.68 -22.52
N LEU A 13 -6.56 39.23 -21.51
CA LEU A 13 -5.27 38.55 -21.69
C LEU A 13 -5.41 37.27 -22.52
N GLU A 14 -6.44 36.46 -22.23
CA GLU A 14 -6.78 35.27 -23.02
C GLU A 14 -7.04 35.62 -24.49
N GLN A 15 -7.82 36.67 -24.77
CA GLN A 15 -8.19 37.06 -26.14
C GLN A 15 -7.01 37.61 -26.96
N ILE A 16 -6.08 38.33 -26.32
CA ILE A 16 -4.93 38.92 -27.02
C ILE A 16 -3.74 37.97 -27.13
N LEU A 17 -3.77 36.82 -26.45
CA LEU A 17 -2.66 35.87 -26.43
C LEU A 17 -2.49 35.17 -27.79
N VAL A 18 -1.43 35.53 -28.51
CA VAL A 18 -1.06 34.98 -29.83
C VAL A 18 0.37 34.44 -29.79
N ALA A 19 0.75 33.63 -30.77
CA ALA A 19 2.08 33.00 -30.79
C ALA A 19 3.24 33.98 -30.55
N GLU A 20 3.15 35.19 -31.13
CA GLU A 20 4.16 36.24 -31.06
C GLU A 20 4.36 36.86 -29.67
N ASN A 21 3.32 36.88 -28.83
CA ASN A 21 3.37 37.54 -27.52
C ASN A 21 3.42 36.58 -26.33
N ARG A 22 3.31 35.26 -26.57
CA ARG A 22 3.46 34.21 -25.54
C ARG A 22 4.80 34.28 -24.82
N ASP A 23 5.89 34.57 -25.54
CA ASP A 23 7.24 34.63 -24.96
C ASP A 23 7.36 35.71 -23.88
N ARG A 24 6.73 36.88 -24.11
CA ARG A 24 6.69 37.95 -23.11
C ARG A 24 5.95 37.49 -21.86
N VAL A 25 4.80 36.85 -22.02
CA VAL A 25 4.00 36.33 -20.89
C VAL A 25 4.75 35.22 -20.14
N ALA A 26 5.42 34.32 -20.86
CA ALA A 26 6.22 33.26 -20.26
C ALA A 26 7.39 33.80 -19.41
N ARG A 27 8.03 34.90 -19.84
CA ARG A 27 9.16 35.51 -19.12
C ARG A 27 8.75 36.30 -17.88
N ILE A 28 7.69 37.09 -17.93
CA ILE A 28 7.33 38.03 -16.85
C ILE A 28 5.99 37.77 -16.17
N GLY A 29 5.08 37.03 -16.82
CA GLY A 29 3.69 36.86 -16.38
C GLY A 29 3.35 35.50 -15.77
N LEU A 30 4.21 34.49 -15.93
CA LEU A 30 3.89 33.10 -15.57
C LEU A 30 3.52 32.94 -14.09
N GLY A 31 4.23 33.62 -13.19
CA GLY A 31 3.97 33.57 -11.75
C GLY A 31 2.57 34.08 -11.37
N VAL A 32 2.11 35.14 -12.03
CA VAL A 32 0.77 35.71 -11.81
C VAL A 32 -0.30 34.73 -12.29
N ILE A 33 -0.12 34.16 -13.49
CA ILE A 33 -1.05 33.16 -14.06
C ILE A 33 -1.17 31.94 -13.13
N LEU A 34 -0.04 31.46 -12.60
CA LEU A 34 -0.02 30.31 -11.69
C LEU A 34 -0.68 30.62 -10.34
N ASN A 35 -0.53 31.83 -9.81
CA ASN A 35 -1.26 32.25 -8.61
C ASN A 35 -2.76 32.31 -8.87
N LEU A 36 -3.19 32.86 -10.01
CA LEU A 36 -4.60 32.84 -10.41
C LEU A 36 -5.13 31.41 -10.63
N ALA A 37 -4.31 30.49 -11.14
CA ALA A 37 -4.70 29.09 -11.30
C ALA A 37 -4.92 28.36 -9.95
N LYS A 38 -4.24 28.81 -8.89
CA LYS A 38 -4.47 28.33 -7.51
C LYS A 38 -5.76 28.88 -6.91
N GLU A 39 -6.22 30.05 -7.37
CA GLU A 39 -7.53 30.61 -7.02
C GLU A 39 -8.62 29.76 -7.71
N ARG A 40 -9.04 28.68 -7.03
CA ARG A 40 -9.98 27.67 -7.55
C ARG A 40 -11.37 28.23 -7.84
N GLU A 41 -11.71 29.39 -7.30
CA GLU A 41 -12.96 30.11 -7.51
C GLU A 41 -12.67 31.58 -7.82
N PRO A 42 -13.46 32.26 -8.66
CA PRO A 42 -14.73 31.87 -9.29
C PRO A 42 -14.57 31.12 -10.64
N VAL A 43 -15.66 30.53 -11.14
CA VAL A 43 -15.67 29.74 -12.38
C VAL A 43 -15.33 30.59 -13.61
N GLU A 44 -15.77 31.85 -13.68
CA GLU A 44 -15.45 32.70 -14.83
C GLU A 44 -13.96 33.01 -14.92
N LEU A 45 -13.32 33.23 -13.78
CA LEU A 45 -11.87 33.42 -13.72
C LEU A 45 -11.16 32.13 -14.14
N ALA A 46 -11.56 30.99 -13.59
CA ALA A 46 -11.00 29.68 -13.94
C ALA A 46 -11.09 29.40 -15.44
N ARG A 47 -12.19 29.78 -16.11
CA ARG A 47 -12.36 29.63 -17.56
C ARG A 47 -11.28 30.38 -18.32
N SER A 48 -11.08 31.66 -18.01
CA SER A 48 -10.07 32.46 -18.71
C SER A 48 -8.64 32.08 -18.36
N VAL A 49 -8.38 31.70 -17.11
CA VAL A 49 -7.07 31.18 -16.72
C VAL A 49 -6.77 29.85 -17.42
N ALA A 50 -7.77 28.98 -17.61
CA ALA A 50 -7.60 27.74 -18.37
C ALA A 50 -7.27 28.02 -19.85
N GLY A 51 -7.93 28.99 -20.48
CA GLY A 51 -7.59 29.44 -21.84
C GLY A 51 -6.18 30.03 -21.92
N ILE A 52 -5.75 30.83 -20.94
CA ILE A 52 -4.37 31.32 -20.86
C ILE A 52 -3.38 30.15 -20.74
N LEU A 53 -3.65 29.19 -19.85
CA LEU A 53 -2.80 28.01 -19.68
C LEU A 53 -2.71 27.17 -20.95
N GLU A 54 -3.82 27.00 -21.70
CA GLU A 54 -3.81 26.37 -23.02
C GLU A 54 -2.78 27.04 -23.95
N HIS A 55 -2.74 28.37 -24.02
CA HIS A 55 -1.76 29.08 -24.83
C HIS A 55 -0.33 28.90 -24.32
N MET A 56 -0.12 28.84 -23.00
CA MET A 56 1.20 28.68 -22.40
C MET A 56 1.76 27.26 -22.56
N PHE A 57 0.92 26.22 -22.49
CA PHE A 57 1.32 24.84 -22.77
C PHE A 57 1.68 24.61 -24.25
N LYS A 58 1.23 25.49 -25.16
CA LYS A 58 1.63 25.49 -26.59
C LYS A 58 2.92 26.28 -26.87
N HIS A 59 3.56 26.90 -25.88
CA HIS A 59 4.67 27.82 -26.12
C HIS A 59 6.01 27.09 -26.37
N SER A 60 6.56 26.44 -25.35
CA SER A 60 7.85 25.74 -25.42
C SER A 60 7.94 24.66 -24.34
N GLU A 61 8.81 23.67 -24.56
CA GLU A 61 9.04 22.59 -23.59
C GLU A 61 9.48 23.13 -22.22
N GLU A 62 10.37 24.12 -22.20
CA GLU A 62 10.82 24.77 -20.97
C GLU A 62 9.66 25.43 -20.22
N THR A 63 8.73 26.07 -20.93
CA THR A 63 7.54 26.70 -20.34
C THR A 63 6.62 25.64 -19.76
N CYS A 64 6.39 24.53 -20.48
CA CYS A 64 5.60 23.40 -20.00
C CYS A 64 6.19 22.80 -18.72
N GLN A 65 7.51 22.59 -18.68
CA GLN A 65 8.18 22.07 -17.48
C GLN A 65 7.99 23.01 -16.27
N LYS A 66 8.14 24.33 -16.46
CA LYS A 66 7.90 25.33 -15.40
C LYS A 66 6.44 25.31 -14.93
N LEU A 67 5.48 25.23 -15.85
CA LEU A 67 4.05 25.15 -15.52
C LEU A 67 3.73 23.88 -14.73
N VAL A 68 4.27 22.73 -15.13
CA VAL A 68 4.08 21.46 -14.42
C VAL A 68 4.68 21.53 -13.02
N ALA A 69 5.94 21.98 -12.91
CA ALA A 69 6.63 22.08 -11.62
C ALA A 69 5.93 23.05 -10.64
N ALA A 70 5.27 24.08 -11.15
CA ALA A 70 4.57 25.07 -10.35
C ALA A 70 3.08 24.77 -10.11
N GLY A 71 2.59 23.59 -10.52
CA GLY A 71 1.22 23.12 -10.25
C GLY A 71 0.16 23.60 -11.25
N GLY A 72 0.56 24.11 -12.42
CA GLY A 72 -0.37 24.49 -13.48
C GLY A 72 -1.18 23.30 -14.00
N LEU A 73 -0.55 22.12 -14.13
CA LEU A 73 -1.25 20.89 -14.49
C LEU A 73 -2.20 20.41 -13.38
N ASP A 74 -1.84 20.61 -12.11
CA ASP A 74 -2.71 20.26 -10.97
C ASP A 74 -4.01 21.08 -10.97
N ALA A 75 -3.93 22.36 -11.33
CA ALA A 75 -5.09 23.22 -11.51
C ALA A 75 -6.00 22.71 -12.65
N VAL A 76 -5.41 22.35 -13.80
CA VAL A 76 -6.14 21.77 -14.95
C VAL A 76 -6.84 20.47 -14.53
N LEU A 77 -6.13 19.56 -13.85
CA LEU A 77 -6.68 18.30 -13.34
C LEU A 77 -7.79 18.52 -12.32
N TYR A 78 -7.66 19.53 -11.46
CA TYR A 78 -8.71 19.90 -10.51
C TYR A 78 -9.98 20.38 -11.23
N TRP A 79 -9.84 21.25 -12.23
CA TRP A 79 -10.97 21.78 -13.01
C TRP A 79 -11.68 20.72 -13.85
N CYS A 80 -11.02 19.61 -14.22
CA CYS A 80 -11.69 18.48 -14.86
C CYS A 80 -12.87 17.91 -14.04
N ARG A 81 -12.91 18.13 -12.72
CA ARG A 81 -14.00 17.70 -11.85
C ARG A 81 -15.28 18.54 -12.00
N ARG A 82 -15.21 19.70 -12.67
CA ARG A 82 -16.35 20.61 -12.84
C ARG A 82 -17.27 20.17 -13.99
N THR A 83 -18.40 20.86 -14.11
CA THR A 83 -19.42 20.59 -15.13
C THR A 83 -19.40 21.57 -16.31
N ASP A 84 -18.75 22.73 -16.17
CA ASP A 84 -18.70 23.80 -17.20
C ASP A 84 -18.04 23.33 -18.52
N PRO A 85 -18.79 23.28 -19.65
CA PRO A 85 -18.27 22.76 -20.91
C PRO A 85 -17.10 23.56 -21.49
N ALA A 86 -17.11 24.88 -21.36
CA ALA A 86 -16.08 25.75 -21.92
C ALA A 86 -14.75 25.56 -21.20
N LEU A 87 -14.76 25.59 -19.86
CA LEU A 87 -13.59 25.28 -19.04
C LEU A 87 -12.99 23.91 -19.37
N LEU A 88 -13.85 22.89 -19.49
CA LEU A 88 -13.39 21.53 -19.77
C LEU A 88 -12.83 21.38 -21.17
N ARG A 89 -13.29 22.17 -22.15
CA ARG A 89 -12.71 22.20 -23.49
C ARG A 89 -11.28 22.70 -23.46
N HIS A 90 -10.98 23.78 -22.73
CA HIS A 90 -9.61 24.24 -22.52
C HIS A 90 -8.75 23.18 -21.83
N CYS A 91 -9.25 22.56 -20.76
CA CYS A 91 -8.52 21.47 -20.08
C CYS A 91 -8.23 20.30 -21.02
N ALA A 92 -9.18 19.92 -21.87
CA ALA A 92 -9.02 18.84 -22.84
C ALA A 92 -7.93 19.20 -23.87
N LEU A 93 -7.96 20.43 -24.40
CA LEU A 93 -6.95 20.92 -25.34
C LEU A 93 -5.55 20.93 -24.73
N VAL A 94 -5.40 21.35 -23.47
CA VAL A 94 -4.13 21.24 -22.73
C VAL A 94 -3.62 19.79 -22.73
N PHE A 95 -4.48 18.78 -22.50
CA PHE A 95 -4.06 17.39 -22.56
C PHE A 95 -3.61 16.95 -23.97
N SER A 96 -4.21 17.50 -25.02
CA SER A 96 -3.77 17.25 -26.39
C SER A 96 -2.39 17.87 -26.64
N ASP A 97 -2.19 19.13 -26.23
CA ASP A 97 -0.95 19.87 -26.47
C ASP A 97 0.25 19.26 -25.75
N ILE A 98 0.05 18.70 -24.55
CA ILE A 98 1.11 17.97 -23.82
C ILE A 98 1.26 16.51 -24.25
N GLY A 99 0.53 16.05 -25.27
CA GLY A 99 0.60 14.68 -25.78
C GLY A 99 0.01 13.61 -24.84
N ALA A 100 -0.90 13.97 -23.94
CA ALA A 100 -1.47 13.07 -22.94
C ALA A 100 -2.60 12.16 -23.47
N ILE A 101 -2.98 12.24 -24.75
CA ILE A 101 -4.08 11.46 -25.34
C ILE A 101 -3.92 9.95 -25.08
N GLN A 102 -2.73 9.40 -25.31
CA GLN A 102 -2.49 7.97 -25.08
C GLN A 102 -2.57 7.61 -23.58
N SER A 103 -2.10 8.50 -22.70
CA SER A 103 -2.22 8.33 -21.25
C SER A 103 -3.68 8.35 -20.80
N LEU A 104 -4.52 9.19 -21.40
CA LEU A 104 -5.97 9.19 -21.16
C LEU A 104 -6.61 7.88 -21.65
N LYS A 105 -6.26 7.39 -22.84
CA LYS A 105 -6.73 6.09 -23.34
C LYS A 105 -6.35 4.96 -22.39
N ARG A 106 -5.11 4.94 -21.88
CA ARG A 106 -4.65 3.99 -20.84
C ARG A 106 -5.46 4.08 -19.56
N LEU A 107 -5.77 5.28 -19.07
CA LEU A 107 -6.60 5.45 -17.87
C LEU A 107 -8.02 4.91 -18.08
N VAL A 108 -8.58 5.07 -19.27
CA VAL A 108 -9.89 4.50 -19.58
C VAL A 108 -9.83 2.97 -19.63
N SER A 109 -8.81 2.42 -20.28
CA SER A 109 -8.66 0.99 -20.49
C SER A 109 -8.31 0.22 -19.21
N TYR A 110 -7.37 0.72 -18.40
CA TYR A 110 -6.76 -0.06 -17.31
C TYR A 110 -7.07 0.45 -15.90
N SER A 111 -7.74 1.59 -15.73
CA SER A 111 -8.01 2.10 -14.38
C SER A 111 -9.18 1.38 -13.70
N THR A 112 -8.97 0.94 -12.47
CA THR A 112 -10.03 0.46 -11.56
C THR A 112 -10.79 1.60 -10.88
N ASN A 113 -10.31 2.84 -10.97
CA ASN A 113 -10.94 3.99 -10.34
C ASN A 113 -11.99 4.60 -11.29
N GLY A 114 -13.27 4.40 -10.96
CA GLY A 114 -14.40 4.89 -11.76
C GLY A 114 -14.35 6.39 -12.02
N THR A 115 -13.92 7.19 -11.05
CA THR A 115 -13.80 8.65 -11.21
C THR A 115 -12.71 9.02 -12.21
N LYS A 116 -11.51 8.43 -12.09
CA LYS A 116 -10.40 8.68 -13.04
C LYS A 116 -10.78 8.26 -14.45
N SER A 117 -11.38 7.08 -14.60
CA SER A 117 -11.86 6.57 -15.89
C SER A 117 -12.95 7.47 -16.48
N ALA A 118 -13.93 7.92 -15.68
CA ALA A 118 -15.01 8.80 -16.15
C ALA A 118 -14.48 10.16 -16.65
N LEU A 119 -13.54 10.76 -15.93
CA LEU A 119 -12.90 12.02 -16.33
C LEU A 119 -12.09 11.85 -17.62
N ALA A 120 -11.30 10.77 -17.73
CA ALA A 120 -10.54 10.48 -18.94
C ALA A 120 -11.44 10.22 -20.16
N LYS A 121 -12.54 9.46 -19.99
CA LYS A 121 -13.57 9.27 -21.04
C LYS A 121 -14.15 10.61 -21.49
N ARG A 122 -14.43 11.52 -20.55
CA ARG A 122 -14.98 12.85 -20.86
C ARG A 122 -13.98 13.70 -21.64
N ALA A 123 -12.71 13.72 -21.23
CA ALA A 123 -11.65 14.45 -21.93
C ALA A 123 -11.46 13.95 -23.37
N LEU A 124 -11.42 12.63 -23.58
CA LEU A 124 -11.31 12.04 -24.92
C LEU A 124 -12.51 12.43 -25.82
N ARG A 125 -13.74 12.41 -25.31
CA ARG A 125 -14.92 12.85 -26.06
C ARG A 125 -14.86 14.32 -26.46
N LEU A 126 -14.38 15.19 -25.56
CA LEU A 126 -14.22 16.62 -25.85
C LEU A 126 -13.14 16.88 -26.92
N LEU A 127 -12.14 16.01 -27.00
CA LEU A 127 -11.11 16.03 -28.04
C LEU A 127 -11.58 15.42 -29.38
N GLY A 128 -12.75 14.79 -29.42
CA GLY A 128 -13.21 14.04 -30.61
C GLY A 128 -12.48 12.71 -30.81
N GLU A 129 -11.78 12.21 -29.79
CA GLU A 129 -11.06 10.96 -29.83
C GLU A 129 -11.98 9.76 -29.54
N GLU A 130 -11.69 8.63 -30.18
CA GLU A 130 -12.36 7.37 -29.85
C GLU A 130 -12.05 6.94 -28.41
N VAL A 131 -13.10 6.64 -27.65
CA VAL A 131 -12.99 6.22 -26.25
C VAL A 131 -12.83 4.70 -26.21
N PRO A 132 -11.70 4.17 -25.70
CA PRO A 132 -11.48 2.74 -25.63
C PRO A 132 -12.42 2.09 -24.61
N ARG A 133 -12.66 0.79 -24.78
CA ARG A 133 -13.43 -0.01 -23.82
C ARG A 133 -12.53 -0.38 -22.63
N PRO A 134 -13.07 -0.41 -21.40
CA PRO A 134 -12.33 -0.91 -20.24
C PRO A 134 -11.91 -2.38 -20.44
N ILE A 135 -10.74 -2.70 -19.92
CA ILE A 135 -10.14 -4.03 -19.91
C ILE A 135 -10.18 -4.57 -18.48
N LEU A 136 -10.48 -5.86 -18.32
CA LEU A 136 -10.48 -6.48 -16.99
C LEU A 136 -9.03 -6.57 -16.45
N PRO A 137 -8.73 -6.02 -15.27
CA PRO A 137 -7.34 -5.83 -14.85
C PRO A 137 -6.62 -7.14 -14.50
N SER A 138 -7.33 -8.18 -14.06
CA SER A 138 -6.74 -9.44 -13.61
C SER A 138 -6.43 -10.40 -14.77
N VAL A 139 -5.46 -10.04 -15.60
CA VAL A 139 -5.04 -10.80 -16.79
C VAL A 139 -4.72 -12.27 -16.50
N PRO A 140 -4.04 -12.65 -15.39
CA PRO A 140 -3.79 -14.07 -15.08
C PRO A 140 -5.05 -14.93 -14.92
N SER A 141 -6.22 -14.30 -14.70
CA SER A 141 -7.51 -14.99 -14.54
C SER A 141 -8.38 -14.98 -15.78
N TRP A 142 -7.91 -14.39 -16.90
CA TRP A 142 -8.67 -14.32 -18.14
C TRP A 142 -8.88 -15.69 -18.78
N LYS A 143 -10.01 -15.85 -19.44
CA LYS A 143 -10.32 -16.95 -20.34
C LYS A 143 -10.13 -16.49 -21.78
N GLU A 144 -10.36 -17.43 -22.70
CA GLU A 144 -10.23 -17.19 -24.14
C GLU A 144 -11.07 -15.97 -24.59
N ALA A 145 -12.28 -15.78 -24.06
CA ALA A 145 -13.18 -14.70 -24.44
C ALA A 145 -12.63 -13.30 -24.13
N GLU A 146 -11.98 -13.12 -22.98
CA GLU A 146 -11.34 -11.85 -22.62
C GLU A 146 -10.13 -11.58 -23.51
N VAL A 147 -9.33 -12.60 -23.84
CA VAL A 147 -8.21 -12.49 -24.79
C VAL A 147 -8.70 -12.06 -26.17
N GLN A 148 -9.78 -12.66 -26.66
CA GLN A 148 -10.41 -12.27 -27.94
C GLN A 148 -10.87 -10.81 -27.92
N THR A 149 -11.52 -10.39 -26.84
CA THR A 149 -11.97 -9.01 -26.67
C THR A 149 -10.80 -8.03 -26.68
N TRP A 150 -9.70 -8.37 -26.00
CA TRP A 150 -8.50 -7.54 -25.98
C TRP A 150 -7.85 -7.43 -27.38
N LEU A 151 -7.71 -8.55 -28.10
CA LEU A 151 -7.16 -8.55 -29.48
C LEU A 151 -7.94 -7.61 -30.41
N GLN A 152 -9.27 -7.62 -30.33
CA GLN A 152 -10.10 -6.72 -31.12
C GLN A 152 -9.86 -5.25 -30.76
N GLN A 153 -9.73 -4.94 -29.46
CA GLN A 153 -9.50 -3.58 -28.98
C GLN A 153 -8.14 -3.02 -29.41
N ILE A 154 -7.10 -3.84 -29.45
CA ILE A 154 -5.76 -3.41 -29.88
C ILE A 154 -5.57 -3.46 -31.41
N GLY A 155 -6.61 -3.81 -32.17
CA GLY A 155 -6.58 -3.85 -33.64
C GLY A 155 -5.91 -5.10 -34.23
N PHE A 156 -5.87 -6.20 -33.47
CA PHE A 156 -5.31 -7.49 -33.89
C PHE A 156 -6.39 -8.52 -34.26
N SER A 157 -7.60 -8.07 -34.64
CA SER A 157 -8.75 -8.93 -34.97
C SER A 157 -8.47 -9.99 -36.04
N LYS A 158 -7.50 -9.76 -36.94
CA LYS A 158 -7.05 -10.74 -37.94
C LYS A 158 -6.56 -12.05 -37.31
N TYR A 159 -6.01 -11.99 -36.10
CA TYR A 159 -5.41 -13.13 -35.41
C TYR A 159 -6.35 -13.77 -34.38
N CYS A 160 -7.59 -13.25 -34.24
CA CYS A 160 -8.58 -13.78 -33.29
C CYS A 160 -8.79 -15.29 -33.45
N GLU A 161 -9.00 -15.76 -34.69
CA GLU A 161 -9.23 -17.18 -34.97
C GLU A 161 -8.03 -18.05 -34.58
N SER A 162 -6.81 -17.64 -34.92
CA SER A 162 -5.60 -18.39 -34.54
C SER A 162 -5.43 -18.49 -33.02
N PHE A 163 -5.72 -17.42 -32.27
CA PHE A 163 -5.69 -17.46 -30.80
C PHE A 163 -6.80 -18.33 -30.21
N ARG A 164 -7.96 -18.40 -30.89
CA ARG A 164 -9.11 -19.22 -30.46
C ARG A 164 -8.85 -20.70 -30.70
N GLU A 165 -8.32 -21.05 -31.88
CA GLU A 165 -7.95 -22.43 -32.22
C GLU A 165 -6.87 -22.98 -31.28
N GLN A 166 -5.92 -22.14 -30.88
CA GLN A 166 -4.88 -22.48 -29.89
C GLN A 166 -5.34 -22.31 -28.43
N GLN A 167 -6.60 -21.96 -28.19
CA GLN A 167 -7.19 -21.80 -26.87
C GLN A 167 -6.37 -20.91 -25.92
N VAL A 168 -5.83 -19.81 -26.45
CA VAL A 168 -4.95 -18.92 -25.69
C VAL A 168 -5.77 -18.18 -24.62
N ASP A 169 -5.49 -18.51 -23.36
CA ASP A 169 -6.06 -17.84 -22.18
C ASP A 169 -5.11 -16.79 -21.61
N GLY A 170 -5.46 -16.20 -20.45
CA GLY A 170 -4.68 -15.13 -19.82
C GLY A 170 -3.27 -15.55 -19.40
N ASP A 171 -3.10 -16.78 -18.92
CA ASP A 171 -1.80 -17.31 -18.51
C ASP A 171 -0.89 -17.52 -19.72
N LEU A 172 -1.40 -18.19 -20.76
CA LEU A 172 -0.66 -18.40 -22.00
C LEU A 172 -0.30 -17.06 -22.67
N LEU A 173 -1.24 -16.11 -22.74
CA LEU A 173 -1.01 -14.77 -23.29
C LEU A 173 0.16 -14.06 -22.59
N LEU A 174 0.22 -14.15 -21.26
CA LEU A 174 1.29 -13.52 -20.48
C LEU A 174 2.64 -14.21 -20.65
N ARG A 175 2.70 -15.44 -21.16
CA ARG A 175 3.93 -16.22 -21.38
C ARG A 175 4.35 -16.34 -22.85
N LEU A 176 3.55 -15.82 -23.79
CA LEU A 176 3.84 -15.90 -25.23
C LEU A 176 5.25 -15.43 -25.59
N THR A 177 5.88 -16.25 -26.41
CA THR A 177 7.21 -16.07 -26.98
C THR A 177 7.13 -15.65 -28.45
N GLU A 178 8.28 -15.22 -28.98
CA GLU A 178 8.37 -14.79 -30.37
C GLU A 178 8.26 -15.95 -31.36
N GLU A 179 8.67 -17.15 -30.94
CA GLU A 179 8.58 -18.39 -31.71
C GLU A 179 7.13 -18.84 -31.84
N GLU A 180 6.41 -19.00 -30.72
CA GLU A 180 4.98 -19.38 -30.70
C GLU A 180 4.13 -18.40 -31.51
N LEU A 181 4.41 -17.09 -31.42
CA LEU A 181 3.73 -16.09 -32.25
C LEU A 181 3.95 -16.32 -33.74
N GLN A 182 5.15 -16.76 -34.14
CA GLN A 182 5.51 -16.97 -35.53
C GLN A 182 4.98 -18.30 -36.08
N THR A 183 5.18 -19.40 -35.34
CA THR A 183 4.88 -20.76 -35.79
C THR A 183 3.42 -21.11 -35.58
N ASP A 184 2.91 -20.89 -34.37
CA ASP A 184 1.64 -21.47 -33.93
C ASP A 184 0.49 -20.48 -34.16
N LEU A 185 0.76 -19.19 -34.00
CA LEU A 185 -0.22 -18.11 -34.19
C LEU A 185 -0.10 -17.41 -35.56
N GLY A 186 0.83 -17.85 -36.41
CA GLY A 186 0.94 -17.41 -37.81
C GLY A 186 1.34 -15.94 -38.03
N MET A 187 1.89 -15.25 -37.03
CA MET A 187 2.44 -13.88 -37.21
C MET A 187 3.81 -13.92 -37.88
N LYS A 188 3.82 -14.15 -39.20
CA LYS A 188 5.06 -14.25 -40.00
C LYS A 188 5.91 -12.97 -39.99
N SER A 189 5.27 -11.80 -40.01
CA SER A 189 5.97 -10.51 -40.05
C SER A 189 6.55 -10.14 -38.69
N GLY A 190 7.88 -10.02 -38.60
CA GLY A 190 8.57 -9.58 -37.39
C GLY A 190 8.17 -8.17 -36.93
N ILE A 191 7.77 -7.28 -37.86
CA ILE A 191 7.24 -5.95 -37.50
C ILE A 191 5.89 -6.07 -36.81
N THR A 192 5.03 -6.98 -37.29
CA THR A 192 3.72 -7.24 -36.67
C THR A 192 3.89 -7.84 -35.27
N ARG A 193 4.82 -8.79 -35.10
CA ARG A 193 5.17 -9.33 -33.78
C ARG A 193 5.71 -8.26 -32.83
N LYS A 194 6.59 -7.36 -33.30
CA LYS A 194 7.08 -6.23 -32.50
C LYS A 194 5.94 -5.29 -32.06
N ARG A 195 4.98 -5.00 -32.96
CA ARG A 195 3.77 -4.25 -32.60
C ARG A 195 2.94 -4.98 -31.56
N PHE A 196 2.73 -6.28 -31.71
CA PHE A 196 2.01 -7.10 -30.74
C PHE A 196 2.69 -7.07 -29.37
N PHE A 197 4.00 -7.30 -29.30
CA PHE A 197 4.76 -7.25 -28.05
C PHE A 197 4.73 -5.87 -27.38
N ARG A 198 4.62 -4.79 -28.15
CA ARG A 198 4.42 -3.45 -27.58
C ARG A 198 3.08 -3.35 -26.86
N GLU A 199 1.99 -3.81 -27.47
CA GLU A 199 0.66 -3.84 -26.82
C GLU A 199 0.64 -4.81 -25.63
N LEU A 200 1.28 -5.98 -25.74
CA LEU A 200 1.41 -6.95 -24.65
C LEU A 200 2.24 -6.40 -23.49
N THR A 201 3.30 -5.63 -23.77
CA THR A 201 4.08 -4.93 -22.75
C THR A 201 3.20 -3.95 -21.98
N GLU A 202 2.37 -3.18 -22.69
CA GLU A 202 1.42 -2.25 -22.06
C GLU A 202 0.42 -3.01 -21.17
N LEU A 203 -0.16 -4.11 -21.66
CA LEU A 203 -1.05 -4.97 -20.88
C LEU A 203 -0.36 -5.51 -19.62
N ARG A 204 0.87 -6.04 -19.74
CA ARG A 204 1.66 -6.57 -18.62
C ARG A 204 1.98 -5.48 -17.59
N THR A 205 2.30 -4.26 -18.02
CA THR A 205 2.59 -3.15 -17.12
C THR A 205 1.38 -2.77 -16.24
N PHE A 206 0.16 -2.79 -16.80
CA PHE A 206 -1.03 -2.35 -16.08
C PHE A 206 -1.89 -3.49 -15.49
N ALA A 207 -1.49 -4.74 -15.68
CA ALA A 207 -2.19 -5.90 -15.13
C ALA A 207 -2.18 -5.92 -13.59
N ASN A 208 -3.24 -6.49 -13.03
CA ASN A 208 -3.34 -6.85 -11.63
C ASN A 208 -2.83 -8.28 -11.41
N TYR A 209 -1.77 -8.40 -10.62
CA TYR A 209 -1.11 -9.66 -10.29
C TYR A 209 -1.44 -10.19 -8.89
N SER A 210 -2.43 -9.62 -8.20
CA SER A 210 -2.81 -10.01 -6.83
C SER A 210 -3.07 -11.51 -6.61
N THR A 211 -3.46 -12.25 -7.64
CA THR A 211 -3.72 -13.70 -7.56
C THR A 211 -2.44 -14.54 -7.52
N CYS A 212 -1.31 -14.04 -8.03
CA CYS A 212 -0.05 -14.76 -8.16
C CYS A 212 1.15 -14.08 -7.45
N ASP A 213 1.08 -12.77 -7.20
CA ASP A 213 2.15 -12.00 -6.59
C ASP A 213 1.95 -11.82 -5.08
N ARG A 214 2.38 -12.83 -4.30
CA ARG A 214 2.24 -12.83 -2.83
C ARG A 214 3.11 -11.80 -2.12
N SER A 215 4.23 -11.39 -2.73
CA SER A 215 5.23 -10.51 -2.11
C SER A 215 5.16 -9.07 -2.61
N ASN A 216 4.18 -8.76 -3.45
CA ASN A 216 4.05 -7.48 -4.13
C ASN A 216 5.33 -7.10 -4.91
N LEU A 217 5.89 -8.06 -5.64
CA LEU A 217 7.03 -7.93 -6.52
C LEU A 217 6.75 -6.91 -7.65
N ALA A 218 5.49 -6.81 -8.08
CA ALA A 218 5.05 -5.89 -9.12
C ALA A 218 5.31 -4.42 -8.74
N ASP A 219 5.02 -4.04 -7.49
CA ASP A 219 5.27 -2.68 -7.00
C ASP A 219 6.76 -2.44 -6.76
N TRP A 220 7.50 -3.47 -6.34
CA TRP A 220 8.97 -3.38 -6.23
C TRP A 220 9.61 -3.08 -7.59
N LEU A 221 9.25 -3.85 -8.61
CA LEU A 221 9.71 -3.62 -9.99
C LEU A 221 9.33 -2.21 -10.45
N GLY A 222 8.08 -1.80 -10.22
CA GLY A 222 7.60 -0.46 -10.58
C GLY A 222 8.34 0.68 -9.88
N SER A 223 8.83 0.47 -8.65
CA SER A 223 9.60 1.47 -7.91
C SER A 223 10.99 1.73 -8.51
N LEU A 224 11.59 0.74 -9.18
CA LEU A 224 12.87 0.91 -9.88
C LEU A 224 12.68 1.63 -11.23
N ASP A 225 11.67 1.20 -11.98
CA ASP A 225 11.24 1.80 -13.23
C ASP A 225 9.80 1.33 -13.48
N PRO A 226 8.82 2.23 -13.72
CA PRO A 226 7.44 1.83 -13.96
C PRO A 226 7.28 0.78 -15.08
N ARG A 227 8.20 0.76 -16.06
CA ARG A 227 8.19 -0.21 -17.16
C ARG A 227 8.59 -1.61 -16.71
N PHE A 228 9.33 -1.78 -15.61
CA PHE A 228 9.78 -3.09 -15.15
C PHE A 228 8.64 -3.94 -14.57
N ARG A 229 7.51 -3.31 -14.21
CA ARG A 229 6.30 -4.03 -13.79
C ARG A 229 5.84 -5.07 -14.81
N GLN A 230 6.19 -4.91 -16.09
CA GLN A 230 5.89 -5.90 -17.14
C GLN A 230 6.50 -7.30 -16.86
N TYR A 231 7.58 -7.37 -16.07
CA TYR A 231 8.29 -8.62 -15.80
C TYR A 231 7.67 -9.42 -14.65
N THR A 232 6.70 -8.85 -13.93
CA THR A 232 6.10 -9.46 -12.74
C THR A 232 5.71 -10.91 -12.98
N TYR A 233 4.95 -11.17 -14.05
CA TYR A 233 4.42 -12.51 -14.32
C TYR A 233 5.54 -13.53 -14.57
N GLY A 234 6.59 -13.14 -15.30
CA GLY A 234 7.73 -14.01 -15.56
C GLY A 234 8.44 -14.43 -14.27
N LEU A 235 8.73 -13.47 -13.39
CA LEU A 235 9.39 -13.78 -12.11
C LEU A 235 8.52 -14.63 -11.18
N VAL A 236 7.24 -14.27 -10.99
CA VAL A 236 6.38 -15.02 -10.06
C VAL A 236 6.04 -16.41 -10.59
N SER A 237 6.01 -16.62 -11.91
CA SER A 237 5.80 -17.94 -12.52
C SER A 237 6.98 -18.88 -12.29
N CYS A 238 8.19 -18.33 -12.15
CA CYS A 238 9.37 -19.09 -11.71
C CYS A 238 9.39 -19.34 -10.20
N GLY A 239 8.36 -18.91 -9.46
CA GLY A 239 8.30 -19.01 -7.99
C GLY A 239 9.19 -18.00 -7.27
N LEU A 240 9.70 -16.97 -7.96
CA LEU A 240 10.47 -15.91 -7.31
C LEU A 240 9.56 -14.96 -6.53
N ASP A 241 10.00 -14.63 -5.33
CA ASP A 241 9.41 -13.60 -4.50
C ASP A 241 10.51 -12.62 -4.02
N ARG A 242 10.12 -11.57 -3.30
CA ARG A 242 11.07 -10.58 -2.76
C ARG A 242 12.18 -11.20 -1.89
N SER A 243 11.93 -12.34 -1.25
CA SER A 243 12.89 -12.99 -0.35
C SER A 243 13.95 -13.78 -1.13
N LEU A 244 13.59 -14.36 -2.27
CA LEU A 244 14.49 -15.18 -3.09
C LEU A 244 15.24 -14.37 -4.15
N LEU A 245 14.79 -13.15 -4.45
CA LEU A 245 15.32 -12.35 -5.55
C LEU A 245 16.82 -12.03 -5.43
N HIS A 246 17.35 -11.93 -4.21
CA HIS A 246 18.78 -11.66 -4.00
C HIS A 246 19.70 -12.80 -4.48
N ARG A 247 19.18 -14.02 -4.70
CA ARG A 247 19.93 -15.20 -5.15
C ARG A 247 19.84 -15.43 -6.66
N VAL A 248 19.02 -14.67 -7.36
CA VAL A 248 18.78 -14.90 -8.80
C VAL A 248 20.03 -14.55 -9.62
N SER A 249 20.33 -15.37 -10.62
CA SER A 249 21.42 -15.12 -11.56
C SER A 249 20.95 -14.32 -12.78
N GLU A 250 21.89 -13.74 -13.52
CA GLU A 250 21.55 -13.09 -14.80
C GLU A 250 20.98 -14.08 -15.81
N GLN A 251 21.51 -15.30 -15.85
CA GLN A 251 21.05 -16.35 -16.76
C GLN A 251 19.60 -16.75 -16.46
N GLN A 252 19.23 -16.93 -15.19
CA GLN A 252 17.85 -17.22 -14.78
C GLN A 252 16.89 -16.09 -15.15
N LEU A 253 17.33 -14.83 -15.01
CA LEU A 253 16.50 -13.69 -15.44
C LEU A 253 16.29 -13.66 -16.95
N LEU A 254 17.24 -14.15 -17.75
CA LEU A 254 17.12 -14.21 -19.20
C LEU A 254 16.27 -15.40 -19.67
N GLU A 255 16.64 -16.62 -19.24
CA GLU A 255 16.10 -17.88 -19.74
C GLU A 255 14.74 -18.19 -19.10
N ASP A 256 14.65 -18.11 -17.77
CA ASP A 256 13.43 -18.49 -17.04
C ASP A 256 12.43 -17.33 -16.96
N CYS A 257 12.91 -16.14 -16.59
CA CYS A 257 12.04 -14.98 -16.35
C CYS A 257 11.74 -14.15 -17.60
N GLY A 258 12.42 -14.42 -18.72
CA GLY A 258 12.19 -13.77 -20.02
C GLY A 258 12.64 -12.29 -20.10
N VAL A 259 13.55 -11.83 -19.22
CA VAL A 259 14.07 -10.45 -19.24
C VAL A 259 15.19 -10.34 -20.29
N ARG A 260 14.79 -10.15 -21.56
CA ARG A 260 15.72 -10.14 -22.71
C ARG A 260 16.73 -8.98 -22.70
N LEU A 261 16.36 -7.80 -22.20
CA LEU A 261 17.23 -6.62 -22.19
C LEU A 261 18.26 -6.70 -21.05
N GLY A 262 19.55 -6.81 -21.41
CA GLY A 262 20.64 -6.90 -20.43
C GLY A 262 20.73 -5.72 -19.47
N VAL A 263 20.44 -4.51 -19.96
CA VAL A 263 20.38 -3.30 -19.11
C VAL A 263 19.30 -3.42 -18.03
N HIS A 264 18.15 -4.02 -18.35
CA HIS A 264 17.09 -4.23 -17.37
C HIS A 264 17.49 -5.30 -16.36
N ARG A 265 18.07 -6.42 -16.82
CA ARG A 265 18.61 -7.45 -15.93
C ARG A 265 19.62 -6.89 -14.95
N ALA A 266 20.60 -6.12 -15.43
CA ALA A 266 21.62 -5.50 -14.59
C ALA A 266 21.00 -4.62 -13.49
N ARG A 267 20.05 -3.73 -13.84
CA ARG A 267 19.37 -2.87 -12.85
C ARG A 267 18.56 -3.68 -11.83
N ILE A 268 17.84 -4.71 -12.27
CA ILE A 268 17.05 -5.59 -11.40
C ILE A 268 17.98 -6.36 -10.44
N LEU A 269 19.08 -6.92 -10.94
CA LEU A 269 20.06 -7.66 -10.12
C LEU A 269 20.76 -6.77 -9.10
N THR A 270 21.19 -5.57 -9.51
CA THR A 270 21.82 -4.61 -8.60
C THR A 270 20.87 -4.27 -7.46
N ALA A 271 19.63 -3.88 -7.78
CA ALA A 271 18.63 -3.57 -6.77
C ALA A 271 18.31 -4.78 -5.88
N ALA A 272 18.22 -5.99 -6.43
CA ALA A 272 17.95 -7.21 -5.67
C ALA A 272 19.07 -7.55 -4.67
N ARG A 273 20.34 -7.23 -5.00
CA ARG A 273 21.48 -7.40 -4.09
C ARG A 273 21.54 -6.32 -3.02
N GLU A 274 21.11 -5.10 -3.35
CA GLU A 274 21.01 -3.99 -2.39
C GLU A 274 19.91 -4.21 -1.35
N MET A 275 18.90 -5.05 -1.64
CA MET A 275 17.90 -5.48 -0.65
C MET A 275 18.51 -6.20 0.57
N LEU A 276 19.72 -6.74 0.46
CA LEU A 276 20.45 -7.32 1.60
C LEU A 276 21.12 -6.27 2.51
N HIS A 277 21.36 -5.06 2.00
CA HIS A 277 22.20 -4.04 2.65
C HIS A 277 21.41 -2.87 3.27
N SER A 278 20.13 -2.74 2.94
CA SER A 278 19.16 -1.93 3.70
C SER A 278 18.57 -2.82 4.81
N PRO A 279 18.24 -2.30 6.03
CA PRO A 279 17.54 -3.11 7.02
C PRO A 279 16.26 -3.62 6.37
N LEU A 280 16.26 -4.91 6.01
CA LEU A 280 15.09 -5.55 5.45
C LEU A 280 13.92 -5.23 6.39
N PRO A 281 12.69 -5.04 5.86
CA PRO A 281 11.53 -5.48 6.61
C PRO A 281 11.81 -6.95 6.88
N CYS A 282 12.21 -7.27 8.12
CA CYS A 282 12.52 -8.61 8.55
C CYS A 282 11.43 -9.53 8.01
N THR A 283 11.87 -10.59 7.34
CA THR A 283 11.08 -11.77 6.96
C THR A 283 9.68 -11.74 7.54
N GLY A 284 8.69 -11.34 6.73
CA GLY A 284 7.29 -11.72 6.94
C GLY A 284 7.11 -13.22 6.73
N GLY A 285 8.00 -14.02 7.32
CA GLY A 285 7.74 -15.42 7.56
C GLY A 285 6.49 -15.43 8.41
N LYS A 286 5.47 -16.18 7.97
CA LYS A 286 4.64 -16.84 8.97
C LYS A 286 5.62 -17.44 9.99
N PRO A 287 5.48 -17.16 11.29
CA PRO A 287 6.38 -17.74 12.28
C PRO A 287 6.38 -19.24 12.06
N SER A 288 7.47 -19.74 11.47
CA SER A 288 7.74 -21.16 11.26
C SER A 288 8.53 -21.70 12.46
N GLY A 289 8.34 -21.09 13.62
CA GLY A 289 8.47 -21.74 14.91
C GLY A 289 7.05 -21.91 15.43
N ASP A 290 6.64 -23.14 15.73
CA ASP A 290 5.36 -23.47 16.38
C ASP A 290 5.18 -22.78 17.76
N THR A 291 6.18 -22.05 18.23
CA THR A 291 6.21 -21.39 19.53
C THR A 291 5.82 -19.90 19.39
N PRO A 292 4.70 -19.47 19.99
CA PRO A 292 4.27 -18.06 19.95
C PRO A 292 5.20 -17.15 20.77
N ASP A 293 5.24 -15.86 20.46
CA ASP A 293 5.97 -14.87 21.25
C ASP A 293 5.18 -14.39 22.46
N VAL A 294 3.86 -14.31 22.28
CA VAL A 294 2.92 -13.82 23.29
C VAL A 294 1.75 -14.79 23.39
N PHE A 295 1.50 -15.28 24.60
CA PHE A 295 0.27 -15.99 24.94
C PHE A 295 -0.69 -15.01 25.62
N ILE A 296 -1.93 -14.89 25.13
CA ILE A 296 -2.96 -14.05 25.75
C ILE A 296 -3.95 -14.94 26.51
N SER A 297 -3.90 -14.88 27.84
CA SER A 297 -4.91 -15.46 28.72
C SER A 297 -6.02 -14.43 28.98
N TYR A 298 -7.28 -14.85 28.86
CA TYR A 298 -8.43 -13.98 29.05
C TYR A 298 -9.66 -14.78 29.50
N ARG A 299 -10.56 -14.11 30.22
CA ARG A 299 -11.86 -14.69 30.56
C ARG A 299 -12.81 -14.59 29.36
N ARG A 300 -13.34 -15.72 28.87
CA ARG A 300 -14.13 -15.77 27.62
C ARG A 300 -15.39 -14.91 27.61
N ASN A 301 -16.10 -14.80 28.74
CA ASN A 301 -17.37 -14.06 28.83
C ASN A 301 -17.19 -12.54 28.86
N SER A 302 -16.06 -12.03 29.35
CA SER A 302 -15.85 -10.60 29.62
C SER A 302 -14.62 -9.99 28.93
N GLY A 303 -13.60 -10.79 28.60
CA GLY A 303 -12.31 -10.32 28.08
C GLY A 303 -12.04 -10.62 26.60
N SER A 304 -12.95 -11.28 25.89
CA SER A 304 -12.75 -11.75 24.50
C SER A 304 -12.50 -10.62 23.50
N GLN A 305 -13.21 -9.50 23.67
CA GLN A 305 -13.05 -8.32 22.82
C GLN A 305 -11.67 -7.69 22.97
N LEU A 306 -11.23 -7.44 24.21
CA LEU A 306 -9.91 -6.85 24.49
C LEU A 306 -8.77 -7.80 24.07
N ALA A 307 -8.90 -9.10 24.34
CA ALA A 307 -7.90 -10.08 23.91
C ALA A 307 -7.75 -10.13 22.38
N SER A 308 -8.85 -10.06 21.65
CA SER A 308 -8.84 -10.00 20.18
C SER A 308 -8.19 -8.71 19.67
N LEU A 309 -8.48 -7.57 20.31
CA LEU A 309 -7.90 -6.28 19.97
C LEU A 309 -6.38 -6.27 20.21
N LEU A 310 -5.94 -6.73 21.38
CA LEU A 310 -4.52 -6.87 21.72
C LEU A 310 -3.81 -7.77 20.71
N LYS A 311 -4.42 -8.90 20.31
CA LYS A 311 -3.87 -9.77 19.28
C LYS A 311 -3.64 -9.04 17.96
N VAL A 312 -4.64 -8.31 17.46
CA VAL A 312 -4.51 -7.58 16.18
C VAL A 312 -3.39 -6.54 16.26
N HIS A 313 -3.37 -5.73 17.31
CA HIS A 313 -2.34 -4.70 17.47
C HIS A 313 -0.94 -5.29 17.61
N LEU A 314 -0.75 -6.29 18.47
CA LEU A 314 0.56 -6.93 18.64
C LEU A 314 1.04 -7.63 17.37
N GLN A 315 0.14 -8.22 16.58
CA GLN A 315 0.47 -8.80 15.27
C GLN A 315 0.88 -7.74 14.25
N LEU A 316 0.22 -6.57 14.24
CA LEU A 316 0.64 -5.43 13.40
C LEU A 316 2.04 -4.93 13.77
N HIS A 317 2.45 -5.09 15.03
CA HIS A 317 3.80 -4.79 15.51
C HIS A 317 4.78 -5.97 15.43
N GLY A 318 4.43 -7.04 14.71
CA GLY A 318 5.34 -8.14 14.39
C GLY A 318 5.48 -9.23 15.45
N PHE A 319 4.65 -9.25 16.49
CA PHE A 319 4.64 -10.35 17.47
C PHE A 319 3.78 -11.53 16.97
N SER A 320 4.27 -12.75 17.17
CA SER A 320 3.43 -13.95 17.03
C SER A 320 2.58 -14.15 18.29
N VAL A 321 1.27 -14.03 18.14
CA VAL A 321 0.33 -14.04 19.27
C VAL A 321 -0.59 -15.25 19.20
N PHE A 322 -0.63 -16.01 20.30
CA PHE A 322 -1.57 -17.09 20.51
C PHE A 322 -2.71 -16.62 21.44
N ILE A 323 -3.94 -16.87 21.01
CA ILE A 323 -5.15 -16.68 21.79
C ILE A 323 -5.95 -17.97 21.66
N ASP A 324 -6.59 -18.41 22.74
CA ASP A 324 -7.50 -19.55 22.72
C ASP A 324 -8.69 -19.26 21.77
N VAL A 325 -8.72 -19.91 20.61
CA VAL A 325 -9.81 -19.86 19.62
C VAL A 325 -10.40 -21.26 19.51
N GLU A 326 -11.73 -21.35 19.59
CA GLU A 326 -12.62 -22.54 19.58
C GLU A 326 -12.37 -23.67 18.55
N LYS A 327 -11.30 -23.64 17.74
CA LYS A 327 -11.05 -24.58 16.64
C LYS A 327 -9.96 -25.63 16.92
N LEU A 328 -9.95 -26.22 18.11
CA LEU A 328 -9.17 -27.44 18.37
C LEU A 328 -10.15 -28.55 18.74
N GLU A 329 -10.29 -29.50 17.82
CA GLU A 329 -11.18 -30.67 17.86
C GLU A 329 -11.11 -31.38 19.22
N ALA A 330 -12.29 -31.78 19.72
CA ALA A 330 -12.50 -32.38 21.03
C ALA A 330 -11.53 -33.55 21.31
N GLY A 331 -10.80 -33.47 22.43
CA GLY A 331 -10.19 -34.66 23.07
C GLY A 331 -8.78 -34.50 23.65
N LYS A 332 -7.99 -33.49 23.24
CA LYS A 332 -6.61 -33.26 23.77
C LYS A 332 -6.31 -31.76 23.94
N PHE A 333 -7.17 -31.05 24.65
CA PHE A 333 -7.10 -29.59 24.82
C PHE A 333 -6.04 -29.15 25.86
N GLU A 334 -5.87 -29.92 26.95
CA GLU A 334 -4.94 -29.59 28.06
C GLU A 334 -3.48 -29.54 27.60
N ASP A 335 -3.01 -30.59 26.92
CA ASP A 335 -1.59 -30.72 26.56
C ASP A 335 -1.13 -29.61 25.60
N LYS A 336 -1.96 -29.25 24.62
CA LYS A 336 -1.60 -28.23 23.62
C LYS A 336 -1.64 -26.81 24.18
N LEU A 337 -2.59 -26.52 25.07
CA LEU A 337 -2.71 -25.20 25.71
C LEU A 337 -1.52 -24.96 26.63
N ILE A 338 -1.20 -25.93 27.48
CA ILE A 338 -0.05 -25.87 28.40
C ILE A 338 1.26 -25.78 27.60
N GLN A 339 1.42 -26.58 26.54
CA GLN A 339 2.58 -26.48 25.63
C GLN A 339 2.69 -25.10 24.98
N SER A 340 1.57 -24.46 24.63
CA SER A 340 1.56 -23.11 24.05
C SER A 340 2.00 -22.06 25.06
N VAL A 341 1.57 -22.17 26.33
CA VAL A 341 2.05 -21.32 27.42
C VAL A 341 3.54 -21.55 27.67
N MET A 342 3.98 -22.81 27.72
CA MET A 342 5.40 -23.17 27.90
C MET A 342 6.28 -22.70 26.74
N GLY A 343 5.78 -22.73 25.51
CA GLY A 343 6.47 -22.23 24.32
C GLY A 343 6.52 -20.72 24.22
N ALA A 344 5.58 -20.01 24.86
CA ALA A 344 5.49 -18.56 24.79
C ALA A 344 6.63 -17.85 25.52
N ARG A 345 7.15 -16.76 24.93
CA ARG A 345 8.16 -15.90 25.59
C ARG A 345 7.52 -14.99 26.64
N ASN A 346 6.37 -14.42 26.31
CA ASN A 346 5.61 -13.51 27.16
C ASN A 346 4.20 -14.03 27.41
N PHE A 347 3.65 -13.67 28.57
CA PHE A 347 2.30 -14.03 28.99
C PHE A 347 1.52 -12.76 29.30
N VAL A 348 0.51 -12.44 28.48
CA VAL A 348 -0.37 -11.28 28.67
C VAL A 348 -1.65 -11.77 29.32
N LEU A 349 -1.99 -11.22 30.49
CA LEU A 349 -3.18 -11.58 31.25
C LEU A 349 -4.22 -10.46 31.16
N VAL A 350 -5.35 -10.74 30.51
CA VAL A 350 -6.46 -9.78 30.38
C VAL A 350 -7.35 -9.84 31.61
N LEU A 351 -7.23 -8.81 32.45
CA LEU A 351 -8.01 -8.61 33.67
C LEU A 351 -9.23 -7.75 33.37
N SER A 352 -10.29 -8.39 32.91
CA SER A 352 -11.64 -7.83 32.74
C SER A 352 -12.47 -7.94 34.04
N PRO A 353 -13.65 -7.29 34.15
CA PRO A 353 -14.48 -7.42 35.35
C PRO A 353 -14.82 -8.90 35.63
N GLY A 354 -14.54 -9.37 36.84
CA GLY A 354 -14.72 -10.77 37.24
C GLY A 354 -13.72 -11.77 36.65
N ALA A 355 -12.56 -11.29 36.15
CA ALA A 355 -11.57 -12.16 35.51
C ALA A 355 -11.06 -13.29 36.41
N LEU A 356 -10.91 -13.07 37.71
CA LEU A 356 -10.37 -14.07 38.66
C LEU A 356 -11.44 -14.76 39.53
N ASP A 357 -12.72 -14.43 39.38
CA ASP A 357 -13.79 -14.89 40.28
C ASP A 357 -13.88 -16.43 40.36
N LYS A 358 -13.73 -17.12 39.22
CA LYS A 358 -13.75 -18.60 39.18
C LYS A 358 -12.43 -19.23 39.64
N CYS A 359 -11.37 -18.44 39.77
CA CYS A 359 -10.09 -18.90 40.30
C CYS A 359 -10.06 -18.80 41.84
N MET A 360 -10.96 -18.03 42.45
CA MET A 360 -11.06 -17.93 43.90
C MET A 360 -11.43 -19.29 44.50
N GLN A 361 -10.65 -19.74 45.50
CA GLN A 361 -10.83 -21.03 46.18
C GLN A 361 -10.77 -22.27 45.25
N ASP A 362 -10.22 -22.15 44.04
CA ASP A 362 -10.05 -23.26 43.09
C ASP A 362 -8.82 -24.13 43.43
N HIS A 363 -8.81 -24.76 44.60
CA HIS A 363 -7.70 -25.60 45.07
C HIS A 363 -7.44 -26.84 44.20
N ASP A 364 -8.44 -27.27 43.41
CA ASP A 364 -8.33 -28.40 42.49
C ASP A 364 -7.75 -27.99 41.12
N CYS A 365 -7.41 -26.71 40.91
CA CYS A 365 -6.91 -26.14 39.66
C CYS A 365 -7.78 -26.55 38.45
N LYS A 366 -9.10 -26.41 38.57
CA LYS A 366 -10.05 -26.79 37.50
C LYS A 366 -10.26 -25.67 36.49
N ASP A 367 -10.11 -24.41 36.89
CA ASP A 367 -10.30 -23.29 35.99
C ASP A 367 -9.13 -23.13 35.01
N TRP A 368 -9.45 -22.85 33.75
CA TRP A 368 -8.43 -22.72 32.70
C TRP A 368 -7.51 -21.52 32.92
N VAL A 369 -8.06 -20.38 33.34
CA VAL A 369 -7.26 -19.18 33.61
C VAL A 369 -6.35 -19.44 34.80
N HIS A 370 -6.83 -20.18 35.80
CA HIS A 370 -6.01 -20.64 36.91
C HIS A 370 -4.84 -21.54 36.44
N LYS A 371 -5.12 -22.60 35.66
CA LYS A 371 -4.09 -23.49 35.09
C LYS A 371 -3.04 -22.73 34.25
N GLU A 372 -3.47 -21.78 33.44
CA GLU A 372 -2.59 -20.95 32.59
C GLU A 372 -1.68 -20.06 33.43
N ILE A 373 -2.22 -19.39 34.46
CA ILE A 373 -1.45 -18.53 35.37
C ILE A 373 -0.40 -19.35 36.14
N VAL A 374 -0.79 -20.49 36.72
CA VAL A 374 0.13 -21.36 37.47
C VAL A 374 1.24 -21.88 36.57
N THR A 375 0.91 -22.24 35.32
CA THR A 375 1.90 -22.68 34.32
C THR A 375 2.86 -21.53 33.96
N ALA A 376 2.34 -20.32 33.73
CA ALA A 376 3.16 -19.15 33.42
C ALA A 376 4.11 -18.79 34.58
N LEU A 377 3.63 -18.86 35.82
CA LEU A 377 4.44 -18.66 37.04
C LEU A 377 5.51 -19.74 37.18
N SER A 378 5.14 -21.01 37.02
CA SER A 378 6.07 -22.15 37.14
C SER A 378 7.18 -22.11 36.09
N CYS A 379 6.88 -21.61 34.89
CA CYS A 379 7.86 -21.43 33.82
C CYS A 379 8.61 -20.08 33.88
N GLY A 380 8.35 -19.24 34.88
CA GLY A 380 9.01 -17.93 35.02
C GLY A 380 8.79 -17.00 33.83
N LYS A 381 7.59 -17.02 33.23
CA LYS A 381 7.27 -16.18 32.07
C LYS A 381 7.22 -14.69 32.44
N ASN A 382 7.44 -13.83 31.45
CA ASN A 382 7.19 -12.39 31.59
C ASN A 382 5.67 -12.14 31.60
N ILE A 383 5.08 -12.04 32.79
CA ILE A 383 3.64 -11.82 32.98
C ILE A 383 3.34 -10.33 32.94
N VAL A 384 2.48 -9.91 32.00
CA VAL A 384 2.02 -8.53 31.82
C VAL A 384 0.51 -8.46 31.99
N PRO A 385 -0.01 -8.07 33.18
CA PRO A 385 -1.43 -7.88 33.39
C PRO A 385 -1.97 -6.63 32.68
N VAL A 386 -3.07 -6.76 31.96
CA VAL A 386 -3.79 -5.65 31.31
C VAL A 386 -5.14 -5.48 32.00
N ILE A 387 -5.32 -4.36 32.69
CA ILE A 387 -6.47 -4.08 33.56
C ILE A 387 -7.52 -3.28 32.79
N ASP A 388 -8.70 -3.85 32.61
CA ASP A 388 -9.88 -3.21 32.01
C ASP A 388 -11.07 -3.39 32.96
N GLY A 389 -11.33 -2.38 33.79
CA GLY A 389 -12.45 -2.42 34.77
C GLY A 389 -12.33 -3.53 35.84
N PHE A 390 -11.13 -4.02 36.13
CA PHE A 390 -10.89 -5.06 37.13
C PHE A 390 -10.38 -4.50 38.46
N GLU A 391 -10.88 -5.06 39.56
CA GLU A 391 -10.45 -4.77 40.93
C GLU A 391 -9.62 -5.94 41.46
N TRP A 392 -8.49 -5.63 42.10
CA TRP A 392 -7.60 -6.65 42.65
C TRP A 392 -8.23 -7.31 43.89
N PRO A 393 -8.37 -8.65 43.90
CA PRO A 393 -8.90 -9.36 45.07
C PRO A 393 -7.86 -9.44 46.19
N GLU A 394 -8.32 -9.77 47.40
CA GLU A 394 -7.42 -10.04 48.52
C GLU A 394 -6.56 -11.29 48.24
N PRO A 395 -5.26 -11.30 48.60
CA PRO A 395 -4.40 -12.45 48.35
C PRO A 395 -4.92 -13.76 48.96
N GLN A 396 -5.62 -13.67 50.10
CA GLN A 396 -6.11 -14.83 50.87
C GLN A 396 -7.23 -15.60 50.15
N VAL A 397 -7.95 -14.98 49.21
CA VAL A 397 -9.04 -15.66 48.47
C VAL A 397 -8.54 -16.45 47.26
N LEU A 398 -7.29 -16.21 46.83
CA LEU A 398 -6.66 -16.94 45.74
C LEU A 398 -5.83 -18.12 46.27
N PRO A 399 -5.83 -19.26 45.58
CA PRO A 399 -4.91 -20.37 45.84
C PRO A 399 -3.44 -19.93 45.88
N GLU A 400 -2.63 -20.52 46.78
CA GLU A 400 -1.24 -20.13 47.07
C GLU A 400 -0.33 -20.16 45.83
N ASP A 401 -0.59 -21.08 44.90
CA ASP A 401 0.15 -21.30 43.65
C ASP A 401 -0.04 -20.19 42.61
N MET A 402 -1.09 -19.36 42.71
CA MET A 402 -1.33 -18.23 41.81
C MET A 402 -1.24 -16.85 42.45
N GLN A 403 -1.11 -16.74 43.78
CA GLN A 403 -1.06 -15.45 44.50
C GLN A 403 0.05 -14.51 44.00
N ALA A 404 1.16 -15.07 43.51
CA ALA A 404 2.27 -14.30 42.96
C ALA A 404 1.86 -13.40 41.78
N VAL A 405 0.77 -13.70 41.08
CA VAL A 405 0.25 -12.87 39.96
C VAL A 405 -0.07 -11.43 40.39
N LEU A 406 -0.43 -11.21 41.66
CA LEU A 406 -0.77 -9.90 42.22
C LEU A 406 0.46 -8.97 42.34
N THR A 407 1.68 -9.53 42.30
CA THR A 407 2.93 -8.77 42.46
C THR A 407 3.44 -8.15 41.15
N PHE A 408 2.84 -8.51 40.01
CA PHE A 408 3.25 -8.00 38.70
C PHE A 408 2.66 -6.61 38.41
N ASN A 409 3.45 -5.79 37.73
CA ASN A 409 3.03 -4.43 37.34
C ASN A 409 1.97 -4.46 36.24
N GLY A 410 0.73 -4.16 36.60
CA GLY A 410 -0.39 -4.07 35.66
C GLY A 410 -0.40 -2.78 34.81
N ILE A 411 -0.85 -2.89 33.57
CA ILE A 411 -1.08 -1.77 32.65
C ILE A 411 -2.59 -1.52 32.57
N LYS A 412 -3.04 -0.32 32.92
CA LYS A 412 -4.44 0.08 32.74
C LYS A 412 -4.74 0.29 31.26
N TRP A 413 -5.79 -0.36 30.77
CA TRP A 413 -6.30 -0.18 29.42
C TRP A 413 -7.06 1.13 29.30
N SER A 414 -6.85 1.87 28.21
CA SER A 414 -7.59 3.08 27.87
C SER A 414 -8.27 2.90 26.52
N HIS A 415 -9.61 2.96 26.52
CA HIS A 415 -10.41 2.84 25.30
C HIS A 415 -10.23 4.06 24.36
N GLU A 416 -9.88 5.23 24.90
CA GLU A 416 -9.62 6.46 24.14
C GLU A 416 -8.19 6.52 23.59
N TYR A 417 -7.22 6.01 24.35
CA TYR A 417 -5.78 6.08 24.03
C TYR A 417 -5.19 4.68 23.78
N GLN A 418 -5.79 3.96 22.84
CA GLN A 418 -5.43 2.57 22.55
C GLN A 418 -3.97 2.44 22.08
N GLU A 419 -3.53 3.27 21.13
CA GLU A 419 -2.20 3.19 20.53
C GLU A 419 -1.08 3.44 21.54
N ALA A 420 -1.20 4.47 22.39
CA ALA A 420 -0.25 4.75 23.45
C ALA A 420 -0.18 3.62 24.50
N THR A 421 -1.32 2.98 24.77
CA THR A 421 -1.39 1.82 25.68
C THR A 421 -0.69 0.60 25.07
N ILE A 422 -0.91 0.35 23.77
CA ILE A 422 -0.24 -0.71 23.02
C ILE A 422 1.29 -0.51 23.01
N GLU A 423 1.77 0.71 22.72
CA GLU A 423 3.21 1.00 22.78
C GLU A 423 3.80 0.70 24.16
N LYS A 424 3.08 1.04 25.23
CA LYS A 424 3.50 0.73 26.59
C LYS A 424 3.56 -0.78 26.84
N ILE A 425 2.58 -1.54 26.37
CA ILE A 425 2.59 -3.00 26.44
C ILE A 425 3.80 -3.56 25.69
N ILE A 426 4.08 -3.08 24.48
CA ILE A 426 5.24 -3.52 23.67
C ILE A 426 6.56 -3.31 24.42
N ARG A 427 6.73 -2.16 25.09
CA ARG A 427 7.94 -1.90 25.91
C ARG A 427 8.09 -2.91 27.06
N PHE A 428 6.99 -3.37 27.64
CA PHE A 428 7.01 -4.40 28.70
C PHE A 428 7.30 -5.79 28.13
N LEU A 429 6.88 -6.10 26.90
CA LEU A 429 7.14 -7.37 26.23
C LEU A 429 8.59 -7.52 25.72
N GLN A 430 9.26 -6.41 25.38
CA GLN A 430 10.64 -6.41 24.89
C GLN A 430 11.69 -6.41 26.02
N GLY A 431 11.27 -6.14 27.26
CA GLY A 431 12.15 -5.98 28.41
C GLY A 431 13.00 -4.69 28.33
N ARG A 432 13.46 -4.19 29.49
CA ARG A 432 14.45 -3.09 29.50
C ARG A 432 15.74 -3.63 28.90
N SER A 433 16.06 -3.28 27.66
CA SER A 433 17.42 -3.46 27.16
C SER A 433 18.36 -2.67 28.09
N SER A 434 19.46 -3.27 28.55
CA SER A 434 20.48 -2.61 29.39
C SER A 434 21.23 -1.45 28.70
N ARG A 435 20.67 -0.86 27.63
CA ARG A 435 21.23 0.27 26.89
C ARG A 435 20.68 1.64 27.30
N ASP A 436 19.64 1.70 28.12
CA ASP A 436 19.05 2.98 28.57
C ASP A 436 19.42 3.38 30.01
N SER A 437 20.46 2.77 30.60
CA SER A 437 20.97 3.17 31.94
C SER A 437 22.00 4.32 31.90
N SER A 438 21.98 5.15 30.86
CA SER A 438 22.92 6.27 30.70
C SER A 438 22.25 7.52 30.15
N ALA A 439 21.09 7.88 30.67
CA ALA A 439 20.48 9.18 30.43
C ALA A 439 19.54 9.53 31.60
N GLY A 440 20.11 9.74 32.77
CA GLY A 440 19.32 10.05 33.97
C GLY A 440 20.15 10.20 35.22
N SER A 441 21.16 11.07 35.20
CA SER A 441 21.76 11.61 36.41
C SER A 441 22.08 13.09 36.21
N ASP A 442 21.31 13.91 36.91
CA ASP A 442 21.64 15.21 37.48
C ASP A 442 21.85 16.41 36.55
N THR A 443 20.74 17.02 36.14
CA THR A 443 20.65 18.49 36.03
C THR A 443 19.95 19.05 37.28
N SER A 444 20.72 19.17 38.37
CA SER A 444 20.34 20.00 39.51
C SER A 444 20.40 21.46 39.09
N LEU A 445 19.22 22.05 38.85
CA LEU A 445 19.02 23.49 38.80
C LEU A 445 19.20 24.06 40.22
N GLU A 446 20.36 24.66 40.49
CA GLU A 446 20.49 25.61 41.60
C GLU A 446 19.64 26.85 41.29
N GLY A 447 18.54 26.98 42.03
CA GLY A 447 17.73 28.18 42.08
C GLY A 447 18.46 29.28 42.84
N ALA A 448 18.76 30.38 42.15
CA ALA A 448 19.17 31.62 42.76
C ALA A 448 18.04 32.17 43.66
N ALA A 449 18.35 32.44 44.92
CA ALA A 449 17.44 33.08 45.87
C ALA A 449 17.21 34.56 45.52
N PRO A 450 16.00 35.12 45.74
CA PRO A 450 15.77 36.54 45.63
C PRO A 450 16.17 37.25 46.93
N MET A 451 16.99 38.29 46.80
CA MET A 451 17.29 39.27 47.84
C MET A 451 16.01 40.00 48.25
N GLY A 452 15.63 39.90 49.52
CA GLY A 452 14.68 40.81 50.15
C GLY A 452 15.36 42.11 50.60
N PRO A 453 14.59 43.19 50.85
CA PRO A 453 15.15 44.51 51.09
C PRO A 453 15.41 44.76 52.58
N THR A 454 16.63 45.22 52.90
CA THR A 454 16.95 46.25 53.90
C THR A 454 18.38 46.69 53.70
#